data_AF-A0A2N0WK39-F1
#
_entry.id   AF-A0A2N0WK39-F1
#
_cell.length_a   1.000
_cell.length_b   1.000
_cell.length_c   1.000
_cell.angle_alpha   90.00
_cell.angle_beta   90.00
_cell.angle_gamma   90.00
#
_symmetry.space_group_name_H-M   'P 1'
#
loop_
_entity.id
_entity.type
_entity.pdbx_description
1 polymer ?
#
loop_
_entity_poly.entity_id
_entity_poly.type
_entity_poly.pdbx_seq_one_letter_code
_entity_poly.pdbx_strand_id
1 'polypeptide(L)'
;MTWFLLILLAVVVFMNRYILLEPNIPLRLPKWFQQSLQYSAPCLLTAIATPIVFMDEHDSFRSTLLNPYFLATILTVIIAYKVKHTLLTIILSLACFYALVFFLP
;
A
#
# COMPACT_ATOMS: atom_id res chain seq x y z
N MET A 1 -8.38 27.56 -14.52
CA MET A 1 -9.35 26.46 -14.33
C MET A 1 -8.82 25.35 -13.43
N THR A 2 -7.53 25.04 -13.45
CA THR A 2 -6.91 24.00 -12.59
C THR A 2 -6.64 24.46 -11.14
N TRP A 3 -6.23 25.72 -10.94
CA TRP A 3 -5.92 26.25 -9.60
C TRP A 3 -7.13 26.30 -8.66
N PHE A 4 -8.30 26.65 -9.19
CA PHE A 4 -9.55 26.67 -8.41
C PHE A 4 -9.95 25.26 -7.96
N LEU A 5 -9.79 24.26 -8.84
CA LEU A 5 -10.02 22.85 -8.52
C LEU A 5 -9.08 22.33 -7.43
N LEU A 6 -7.80 22.69 -7.48
CA LEU A 6 -6.83 22.30 -6.45
C LEU A 6 -7.20 22.89 -5.08
N ILE A 7 -7.57 24.17 -5.04
CA ILE A 7 -7.98 24.82 -3.79
C ILE A 7 -9.27 24.20 -3.26
N LEU A 8 -10.26 23.96 -4.13
CA LEU A 8 -11.52 23.32 -3.76
C LEU A 8 -11.27 21.91 -3.18
N LEU A 9 -10.46 21.10 -3.85
CA LEU A 9 -10.16 19.74 -3.43
C LEU A 9 -9.33 19.73 -2.13
N ALA A 10 -8.39 20.66 -1.98
CA ALA A 10 -7.66 20.85 -0.73
C ALA A 10 -8.62 21.18 0.43
N VAL A 11 -9.56 22.10 0.23
CA VAL A 11 -10.57 22.46 1.25
C VAL A 11 -11.44 21.25 1.61
N VAL A 12 -11.92 20.49 0.63
CA VAL A 12 -12.73 19.28 0.87
C VAL A 12 -11.96 18.22 1.66
N VAL A 13 -10.70 17.95 1.29
CA VAL A 13 -9.86 16.97 2.00
C VAL A 13 -9.54 17.45 3.42
N PHE A 14 -9.22 18.74 3.59
CA PHE A 14 -9.00 19.33 4.91
C PHE A 14 -10.24 19.21 5.79
N MET A 15 -11.42 19.57 5.29
CA MET A 15 -12.68 19.47 6.01
C MET A 15 -12.97 18.02 6.45
N ASN A 16 -12.85 17.05 5.53
CA ASN A 16 -13.04 15.63 5.84
C ASN A 16 -12.10 15.18 6.96
N ARG A 17 -10.80 15.52 6.86
CA ARG A 17 -9.81 15.14 7.85
C ARG A 17 -10.04 15.82 9.19
N TYR A 18 -10.36 17.12 9.20
CA TYR A 18 -10.54 17.90 10.44
C TYR A 18 -11.78 17.46 11.22
N ILE A 19 -12.90 17.22 10.51
CA ILE A 19 -14.15 16.69 11.11
C ILE A 19 -13.91 15.32 11.77
N LEU A 20 -13.04 14.49 11.20
CA LEU A 20 -12.69 13.18 11.75
C LEU A 20 -11.56 13.23 12.82
N LEU A 21 -10.76 14.30 12.86
CA LEU A 21 -9.63 14.45 13.80
C LEU A 21 -10.01 15.18 15.10
N GLU A 22 -11.11 15.92 15.14
CA GLU A 22 -11.49 16.73 16.29
C GLU A 22 -12.01 15.83 17.43
N PRO A 23 -11.27 15.67 18.55
CA PRO A 23 -11.59 14.68 19.59
C PRO A 23 -12.83 15.02 20.43
N ASN A 24 -13.32 16.26 20.32
CA ASN A 24 -14.39 16.83 21.14
C ASN A 24 -15.77 16.83 20.47
N ILE A 25 -15.88 16.41 19.20
CA ILE A 25 -17.18 16.17 18.60
C ILE A 25 -17.63 14.78 19.07
N PRO A 26 -18.78 14.62 19.74
CA PRO A 26 -19.28 13.31 20.17
C PRO A 26 -19.84 12.51 18.98
N LEU A 27 -19.11 12.46 17.86
CA LEU A 27 -19.31 11.49 16.80
C LEU A 27 -18.90 10.14 17.37
N ARG A 28 -19.80 9.55 18.16
CA ARG A 28 -19.77 8.14 18.53
C ARG A 28 -20.02 7.32 17.27
N LEU A 29 -19.03 7.29 16.38
CA LEU A 29 -18.98 6.32 15.30
C LEU A 29 -19.09 4.95 15.98
N PRO A 30 -20.13 4.16 15.68
CA PRO A 30 -20.30 2.86 16.32
C PRO A 30 -19.02 2.05 16.07
N LYS A 31 -18.58 1.27 17.07
CA LYS A 31 -17.30 0.53 17.01
C LYS A 31 -17.11 -0.23 15.70
N TRP A 32 -18.20 -0.74 15.12
CA TRP A 32 -18.22 -1.40 13.81
C TRP A 32 -17.77 -0.52 12.64
N PHE A 33 -18.16 0.75 12.61
CA PHE A 33 -17.76 1.70 11.56
C PHE A 33 -16.29 2.09 11.70
N GLN A 34 -15.82 2.37 12.93
CA GLN A 34 -14.40 2.64 13.19
C GLN A 34 -13.50 1.45 12.82
N GLN A 35 -13.95 0.23 13.15
CA GLN A 35 -13.26 -1.00 12.74
C GLN A 35 -13.23 -1.14 11.22
N SER A 36 -14.36 -0.91 10.53
CA SER A 36 -14.42 -0.97 9.07
C SER A 36 -13.48 0.05 8.40
N LEU A 37 -13.35 1.26 8.95
CA LEU A 37 -12.42 2.28 8.45
C LEU A 37 -10.95 1.89 8.71
N GLN A 38 -10.63 1.33 9.88
CA GLN A 38 -9.28 0.83 10.16
C GLN A 38 -8.89 -0.36 9.27
N TYR A 39 -9.85 -1.24 8.92
CA TYR A 39 -9.63 -2.35 7.99
C TYR A 39 -9.47 -1.90 6.53
N SER A 40 -9.87 -0.68 6.18
CA SER A 40 -9.73 -0.15 4.83
C SER A 40 -8.26 0.01 4.42
N ALA A 41 -7.41 0.54 5.31
CA ALA A 41 -5.99 0.75 5.02
C ALA A 41 -5.22 -0.55 4.64
N PRO A 42 -5.27 -1.64 5.42
CA PRO A 42 -4.61 -2.90 5.03
C PRO A 42 -5.28 -3.55 3.82
N CYS A 43 -6.60 -3.44 3.66
CA CYS A 43 -7.31 -3.96 2.50
C CYS A 43 -6.87 -3.25 1.21
N LEU A 44 -6.80 -1.92 1.22
CA LEU A 44 -6.35 -1.12 0.08
C LEU A 44 -4.89 -1.41 -0.27
N LEU A 45 -4.03 -1.58 0.74
CA LEU A 45 -2.62 -1.91 0.53
C LEU A 45 -2.45 -3.28 -0.15
N THR A 46 -3.25 -4.28 0.25
CA THR A 46 -3.27 -5.59 -0.42
C THR A 46 -3.88 -5.55 -1.82
N ALA A 47 -4.94 -4.76 -2.02
CA ALA A 47 -5.58 -4.56 -3.32
C ALA A 47 -4.67 -3.87 -4.34
N ILE A 48 -3.78 -2.96 -3.89
CA ILE A 48 -2.80 -2.30 -4.75
C ILE A 48 -1.57 -3.19 -4.95
N ALA A 49 -1.08 -3.87 -3.91
CA ALA A 49 0.11 -4.72 -4.01
C ALA A 49 -0.10 -5.96 -4.89
N THR A 50 -1.29 -6.56 -4.87
CA THR A 50 -1.63 -7.76 -5.66
C THR A 50 -1.39 -7.58 -7.16
N PRO A 51 -2.02 -6.60 -7.85
CA PRO A 51 -1.81 -6.41 -9.29
C PRO A 51 -0.36 -6.02 -9.60
N ILE A 52 0.34 -5.28 -8.73
CA ILE A 52 1.75 -4.93 -8.94
C ILE A 52 2.65 -6.18 -9.01
N VAL A 53 2.31 -7.22 -8.25
CA VAL A 53 3.08 -8.48 -8.24
C VAL A 53 2.67 -9.41 -9.38
N PHE A 54 1.39 -9.43 -9.75
CA PHE A 54 0.83 -10.43 -10.67
C PHE A 54 0.59 -9.95 -12.11
N MET A 55 0.32 -8.66 -12.35
CA MET A 55 0.10 -8.11 -13.69
C MET A 55 1.38 -7.46 -14.26
N ASP A 56 1.64 -7.74 -15.53
CA ASP A 56 2.62 -7.00 -16.33
C ASP A 56 2.04 -5.69 -16.87
N GLU A 57 2.89 -4.76 -17.33
CA GLU A 57 2.48 -3.48 -17.96
C GLU A 57 1.49 -3.63 -19.13
N HIS A 58 1.32 -4.84 -19.68
CA HIS A 58 0.45 -5.13 -20.83
C HIS A 58 -0.81 -5.94 -20.48
N ASP A 59 -1.20 -6.03 -19.21
CA ASP A 59 -2.45 -6.67 -18.76
C ASP A 59 -2.55 -8.18 -19.12
N SER A 60 -1.41 -8.78 -19.47
CA SER A 60 -1.28 -10.22 -19.69
C SER A 60 -0.93 -10.91 -18.38
N PHE A 61 -1.67 -11.99 -18.06
CA PHE A 61 -1.26 -12.91 -17.01
C PHE A 61 0.11 -13.47 -17.39
N ARG A 62 1.16 -13.12 -16.61
CA ARG A 62 2.49 -13.71 -16.74
C ARG A 62 2.37 -15.22 -16.61
N SER A 63 2.38 -15.93 -17.74
CA SER A 63 2.14 -17.37 -17.84
C SER A 63 3.27 -18.24 -17.28
N THR A 64 4.16 -17.67 -16.47
CA THR A 64 5.35 -18.34 -15.99
C THR A 64 5.46 -18.10 -14.49
N LEU A 65 5.21 -19.15 -13.71
CA LEU A 65 5.51 -19.30 -12.28
C LEU A 65 6.99 -19.07 -11.91
N LEU A 66 7.82 -18.71 -12.90
CA LEU A 66 9.27 -18.49 -12.87
C LEU A 66 9.63 -17.02 -13.13
N ASN A 67 8.69 -16.10 -12.90
CA ASN A 67 8.91 -14.68 -13.10
C ASN A 67 9.66 -14.06 -11.90
N PRO A 68 10.74 -13.26 -12.11
CA PRO A 68 11.56 -12.69 -11.03
C PRO A 68 10.75 -11.89 -10.01
N TYR A 69 9.66 -11.24 -10.43
CA TYR A 69 8.78 -10.47 -9.52
C TYR A 69 8.05 -11.34 -8.51
N PHE A 70 7.63 -12.55 -8.88
CA PHE A 70 6.92 -13.45 -7.97
C PHE A 70 7.87 -14.04 -6.92
N LEU A 71 9.06 -14.49 -7.37
CA LEU A 71 10.15 -14.96 -6.49
C LEU A 71 10.64 -13.85 -5.55
N ALA A 72 10.80 -12.62 -6.06
CA ALA A 72 11.18 -11.47 -5.25
C ALA A 72 10.13 -11.11 -4.20
N THR A 73 8.85 -11.26 -4.52
CA THR A 73 7.76 -11.02 -3.56
C THR A 73 7.81 -12.03 -2.41
N ILE A 74 7.94 -13.33 -2.72
CA ILE A 74 8.03 -14.37 -1.69
C ILE A 74 9.25 -14.17 -0.78
N LEU A 75 10.41 -13.90 -1.37
CA LEU A 75 11.63 -13.62 -0.60
C LEU A 75 11.49 -12.37 0.28
N THR A 76 10.89 -11.32 -0.26
CA THR A 76 10.61 -10.08 0.47
C THR A 76 9.67 -10.32 1.65
N VAL A 77 8.61 -11.12 1.47
CA VAL A 77 7.67 -11.47 2.55
C VAL A 77 8.38 -12.27 3.65
N ILE A 78 9.26 -13.21 3.28
CA ILE A 78 10.04 -13.99 4.25
C ILE A 78 10.98 -13.10 5.06
N ILE A 79 11.67 -12.16 4.39
CA ILE A 79 12.54 -11.18 5.05
C ILE A 79 11.72 -10.28 5.97
N ALA A 80 10.56 -9.82 5.52
CA ALA A 80 9.67 -8.96 6.30
C ALA A 80 9.15 -9.64 7.56
N TYR A 81 8.86 -10.94 7.50
CA TYR A 81 8.42 -11.70 8.65
C TYR A 81 9.52 -11.91 9.70
N LYS A 82 10.79 -12.02 9.29
CA LYS A 82 11.90 -12.34 10.20
C LYS A 82 12.49 -11.13 10.92
N VAL A 83 12.37 -9.92 10.39
CA VAL A 83 13.09 -8.73 10.90
C VAL A 83 12.19 -7.90 11.82
N LYS A 84 12.55 -7.77 13.11
CA LYS A 84 11.82 -6.97 14.12
C LYS A 84 11.96 -5.45 13.95
N HIS A 85 12.96 -4.99 13.18
CA HIS A 85 13.23 -3.56 12.95
C HIS A 85 12.67 -3.11 11.59
N THR A 86 11.57 -2.35 11.61
CA THR A 86 10.86 -1.87 10.41
C THR A 86 11.78 -1.19 9.39
N LEU A 87 12.69 -0.34 9.82
CA LEU A 87 13.59 0.39 8.93
C LEU A 87 14.60 -0.54 8.24
N LEU A 88 15.17 -1.50 8.97
CA LEU A 88 16.05 -2.52 8.40
C LEU A 88 15.29 -3.45 7.44
N THR A 89 14.04 -3.78 7.77
CA THR A 89 13.17 -4.57 6.89
C THR A 89 12.97 -3.89 5.55
N ILE A 90 12.68 -2.59 5.54
CA ILE A 90 12.46 -1.83 4.30
C ILE A 90 13.74 -1.81 3.47
N ILE A 91 14.90 -1.50 4.06
CA ILE A 91 16.17 -1.45 3.33
C ILE A 91 16.53 -2.84 2.75
N LEU A 92 16.38 -3.89 3.56
CA LEU A 92 16.77 -5.24 3.17
C LEU A 92 15.84 -5.83 2.10
N SER A 93 14.54 -5.57 2.21
CA SER A 93 13.56 -5.95 1.18
C SER A 93 13.81 -5.22 -0.14
N LEU A 94 14.09 -3.91 -0.10
CA LEU A 94 14.42 -3.14 -1.30
C LEU A 94 15.71 -3.66 -1.97
N ALA A 95 16.75 -3.91 -1.18
CA ALA A 95 18.02 -4.44 -1.68
C ALA A 95 17.85 -5.84 -2.30
N CYS A 96 17.06 -6.71 -1.66
CA CYS A 96 16.75 -8.04 -2.18
C CYS A 96 15.95 -7.98 -3.49
N PHE A 97 14.92 -7.12 -3.53
CA PHE A 97 14.14 -6.89 -4.75
C PHE A 97 15.01 -6.40 -5.90
N TYR A 98 15.86 -5.39 -5.65
CA TYR A 98 16.73 -4.83 -6.67
C TYR A 98 17.77 -5.84 -7.18
N ALA A 99 18.34 -6.65 -6.29
CA ALA A 99 19.27 -7.71 -6.66
C ALA A 99 18.60 -8.78 -7.54
N LEU A 100 17.34 -9.14 -7.27
CA LEU A 100 16.59 -10.14 -8.05
C LEU A 100 16.18 -9.62 -9.42
N VAL A 101 15.71 -8.37 -9.50
CA VAL A 101 15.40 -7.70 -10.77
C VAL A 101 16.66 -7.53 -11.63
N PHE A 102 17.81 -7.28 -11.01
CA PHE A 102 19.08 -7.16 -11.73
C PHE A 102 19.62 -8.50 -12.25
N PHE A 103 19.40 -9.59 -11.51
CA PHE A 103 19.96 -10.91 -11.86
C PHE A 103 19.12 -11.69 -12.87
N LEU A 104 17.80 -11.45 -12.94
CA LEU A 104 16.90 -12.03 -13.94
C LEU A 104 16.31 -10.89 -14.79
N PRO A 105 16.89 -10.59 -15.98
CA PRO A 105 16.29 -9.65 -16.92
C PRO A 105 14.98 -10.18 -17.52
#